data_AF-A0A7V5SBW6-F1
#
_entry.id   AF-A0A7V5SBW6-F1
#
_cell.length_a   1.000
_cell.length_b   1.000
_cell.length_c   1.000
_cell.angle_alpha   90.00
_cell.angle_beta   90.00
_cell.angle_gamma   90.00
#
_symmetry.space_group_name_H-M   'P 1'
#
loop_
_entity.id
_entity.type
_entity.pdbx_description
1 polymer ?
#
loop_
_entity_poly.entity_id
_entity_poly.type
_entity_poly.pdbx_seq_one_letter_code
_entity_poly.pdbx_strand_id
1 'polypeptide(L)'
;MCQRKPSEPALARYRDRYLFRSEAIARLNIPEGSDTALLLRTYATEWLREQALADTAYQMLPDLRPQIEAQVQDYRTKLLVAHLSRVLREQMANQWFVPDTALRRAYEAQAEAFRALQPYYQYRWVQVPATPQARTEVYRYLAAPDSVW
;
A
#
# COMPACT_ATOMS: atom_id res chain seq x y z
N MET A 1 36.44 -12.82 -33.70
CA MET A 1 35.15 -12.18 -33.36
C MET A 1 35.30 -11.50 -32.00
N CYS A 2 35.31 -10.17 -31.95
CA CYS A 2 35.50 -9.40 -30.71
C CYS A 2 34.20 -9.38 -29.89
N GLN A 3 34.26 -9.92 -28.68
CA GLN A 3 33.17 -9.83 -27.72
C GLN A 3 33.15 -8.40 -27.13
N ARG A 4 32.07 -7.67 -27.43
CA ARG A 4 31.77 -6.36 -26.85
C ARG A 4 31.70 -6.53 -25.32
N LYS A 5 32.68 -6.00 -24.59
CA LYS A 5 32.65 -5.96 -23.12
C LYS A 5 31.31 -5.33 -22.70
N PRO A 6 30.52 -5.97 -21.82
CA PRO A 6 29.35 -5.31 -21.27
C PRO A 6 29.81 -4.01 -20.61
N SER A 7 29.12 -2.92 -20.90
CA SER A 7 29.41 -1.57 -20.38
C SER A 7 29.30 -1.49 -18.85
N GLU A 8 28.81 -2.54 -18.19
CA GLU A 8 28.57 -2.60 -16.76
C GLU A 8 29.00 -3.97 -16.21
N PRO A 9 29.69 -4.03 -15.05
CA PRO A 9 30.06 -5.29 -14.43
C PRO A 9 28.82 -6.08 -13.99
N ALA A 10 28.67 -7.30 -14.49
CA ALA A 10 27.66 -8.25 -14.02
C ALA A 10 28.06 -8.80 -12.64
N LEU A 11 27.11 -8.85 -11.71
CA LEU A 11 27.30 -9.43 -10.38
C LEU A 11 27.12 -10.96 -10.37
N ALA A 12 26.18 -11.45 -11.18
CA ALA A 12 25.91 -12.87 -11.34
C ALA A 12 25.37 -13.17 -12.74
N ARG A 13 25.50 -14.44 -13.15
CA ARG A 13 24.95 -14.96 -14.41
C ARG A 13 24.31 -16.32 -14.16
N TYR A 14 23.11 -16.52 -14.67
CA TYR A 14 22.42 -17.81 -14.70
C TYR A 14 21.92 -18.09 -16.13
N ARG A 15 22.58 -19.05 -16.82
CA ARG A 15 22.35 -19.34 -18.25
C ARG A 15 22.44 -18.07 -19.11
N ASP A 16 21.30 -17.61 -19.63
CA ASP A 16 21.17 -16.41 -20.47
C ASP A 16 20.72 -15.16 -19.70
N ARG A 17 20.43 -15.29 -18.39
CA ARG A 17 20.06 -14.19 -17.50
C ARG A 17 21.31 -13.63 -16.83
N TYR A 18 21.40 -12.31 -16.80
CA TYR A 18 22.47 -11.57 -16.14
C TYR A 18 21.85 -10.68 -15.07
N LEU A 19 22.52 -10.57 -13.93
CA LEU A 19 22.21 -9.60 -12.90
C LEU A 19 23.27 -8.51 -12.93
N PHE A 20 22.89 -7.29 -13.31
CA PHE A 20 23.80 -6.15 -13.32
C PHE A 20 23.87 -5.48 -11.95
N ARG A 21 24.98 -4.76 -11.70
CA ARG A 21 25.18 -4.07 -10.43
C ARG A 21 24.13 -2.98 -10.21
N SER A 22 23.82 -2.17 -11.23
CA SER A 22 22.77 -1.15 -11.20
C SER A 22 21.41 -1.72 -10.80
N GLU A 23 21.01 -2.84 -11.41
CA GLU A 23 19.74 -3.51 -11.14
C GLU A 23 19.65 -4.01 -9.69
N ALA A 24 20.74 -4.58 -9.17
CA ALA A 24 20.78 -5.04 -7.79
C ALA A 24 20.68 -3.87 -6.80
N ILE A 25 21.39 -2.76 -7.05
CA ILE A 25 21.33 -1.56 -6.22
C ILE A 25 19.94 -0.93 -6.25
N ALA A 26 19.28 -0.88 -7.42
CA ALA A 26 17.94 -0.31 -7.54
C ALA A 26 16.87 -1.11 -6.78
N ARG A 27 17.11 -2.41 -6.52
CA ARG A 27 16.19 -3.30 -5.81
C ARG A 27 16.52 -3.45 -4.33
N LEU A 28 17.76 -3.18 -3.94
CA LEU A 28 18.22 -3.24 -2.56
C LEU A 28 18.03 -1.89 -1.88
N ASN A 29 17.34 -1.87 -0.75
CA ASN A 29 17.40 -0.74 0.15
C ASN A 29 18.72 -0.83 0.94
N ILE A 30 19.71 -0.02 0.59
CA ILE A 30 21.03 -0.02 1.23
C ILE A 30 21.03 1.04 2.33
N PRO A 31 20.99 0.65 3.63
CA PRO A 31 21.08 1.62 4.71
C PRO A 31 22.47 2.26 4.75
N GLU A 32 22.52 3.53 5.17
CA GLU A 32 23.79 4.26 5.32
C GLU A 32 24.72 3.55 6.32
N GLY A 33 26.00 3.45 5.96
CA GLY A 33 27.03 2.79 6.78
C GLY A 33 27.09 1.27 6.65
N SER A 34 26.26 0.64 5.81
CA SER A 34 26.29 -0.81 5.60
C SER A 34 27.37 -1.27 4.61
N ASP A 35 27.87 -2.50 4.80
CA ASP A 35 28.78 -3.15 3.85
C ASP A 35 28.02 -3.52 2.57
N THR A 36 28.09 -2.60 1.59
CA THR A 36 27.46 -2.75 0.29
C THR A 36 27.98 -3.97 -0.47
N ALA A 37 29.24 -4.37 -0.28
CA ALA A 37 29.81 -5.52 -0.98
C ALA A 37 29.21 -6.84 -0.46
N LEU A 38 29.05 -6.96 0.86
CA LEU A 38 28.39 -8.10 1.49
C LEU A 38 26.91 -8.20 1.07
N LEU A 39 26.19 -7.08 1.06
CA LEU A 39 24.78 -7.03 0.63
C LEU A 39 24.62 -7.46 -0.83
N LEU A 40 25.44 -6.92 -1.74
CA LEU A 40 25.39 -7.29 -3.15
C LEU A 40 25.72 -8.75 -3.39
N ARG A 41 26.72 -9.31 -2.67
CA ARG A 41 27.07 -10.73 -2.77
C ARG A 41 25.94 -11.64 -2.27
N THR A 42 25.31 -11.26 -1.15
CA THR A 42 24.19 -12.02 -0.58
C THR A 42 23.01 -12.00 -1.55
N TYR A 43 22.66 -10.82 -2.05
CA TYR A 43 21.60 -10.65 -3.05
C TYR A 43 21.86 -11.45 -4.32
N ALA A 44 23.09 -11.41 -4.86
CA ALA A 44 23.47 -12.18 -6.04
C ALA A 44 23.34 -13.69 -5.82
N THR A 45 23.64 -14.17 -4.61
CA THR A 45 23.53 -15.59 -4.24
C THR A 45 22.07 -16.02 -4.15
N GLU A 46 21.22 -15.24 -3.47
CA GLU A 46 19.79 -15.52 -3.39
C GLU A 46 19.12 -15.44 -4.76
N TRP A 47 19.46 -14.43 -5.56
CA TRP A 47 18.96 -14.31 -6.93
C TRP A 47 19.31 -15.56 -7.76
N LEU A 48 20.56 -16.06 -7.67
CA LEU A 48 20.98 -17.26 -8.40
C LEU A 48 20.20 -18.50 -7.95
N ARG A 49 19.98 -18.63 -6.63
CA ARG A 49 19.18 -19.70 -6.04
C ARG A 49 17.74 -19.65 -6.54
N GLU A 50 17.11 -18.48 -6.54
CA GLU A 50 15.76 -18.28 -7.06
C GLU A 50 15.66 -18.67 -8.53
N GLN A 51 16.62 -18.27 -9.37
CA GLN A 51 16.62 -18.66 -10.79
C GLN A 51 16.69 -20.18 -10.96
N ALA A 52 17.58 -20.84 -10.21
CA ALA A 52 17.74 -22.29 -10.28
C ALA A 52 16.50 -23.05 -9.78
N LEU A 53 15.88 -22.59 -8.69
CA LEU A 53 14.65 -23.16 -8.15
C LEU A 53 13.47 -22.96 -9.10
N ALA A 54 13.33 -21.76 -9.68
CA ALA A 54 12.27 -21.48 -10.64
C ALA A 54 12.38 -22.39 -11.88
N ASP A 55 13.58 -22.54 -12.43
CA ASP A 55 13.83 -23.43 -13.56
C ASP A 55 13.53 -24.90 -13.21
N THR A 56 13.91 -25.34 -12.01
CA THR A 56 13.62 -26.70 -11.53
C THR A 56 12.13 -26.90 -11.32
N ALA A 57 11.43 -25.92 -10.76
CA ALA A 57 9.98 -25.97 -10.56
C ALA A 57 9.25 -26.11 -11.90
N TYR A 58 9.66 -25.38 -12.94
CA TYR A 58 9.06 -25.53 -14.27
C TYR A 58 9.32 -26.90 -14.92
N GLN A 59 10.44 -27.55 -14.61
CA GLN A 59 10.71 -28.92 -15.08
C GLN A 59 9.87 -29.95 -14.33
N MET A 60 9.67 -29.77 -13.02
CA MET A 60 8.92 -30.70 -12.17
C MET A 60 7.40 -30.51 -12.25
N LEU A 61 6.93 -29.29 -12.54
CA LEU A 61 5.52 -28.89 -12.51
C LEU A 61 5.12 -28.21 -13.84
N PRO A 62 5.14 -28.94 -14.97
CA PRO A 62 4.88 -28.35 -16.29
C PRO A 62 3.48 -27.73 -16.42
N ASP A 63 2.48 -28.32 -15.77
CA ASP A 63 1.09 -27.84 -15.81
C ASP A 63 0.87 -26.52 -15.03
N LEU A 64 1.80 -26.17 -14.15
CA LEU A 64 1.73 -24.94 -13.36
C LEU A 64 2.15 -23.72 -14.19
N ARG A 65 3.02 -23.92 -15.19
CA ARG A 65 3.53 -22.85 -16.05
C ARG A 65 2.43 -22.01 -16.72
N PRO A 66 1.47 -22.61 -17.45
CA PRO A 66 0.41 -21.82 -18.09
C PRO A 66 -0.46 -21.06 -17.07
N GLN A 67 -0.66 -21.61 -15.87
CA GLN A 67 -1.44 -20.96 -14.81
C GLN A 67 -0.73 -19.71 -14.28
N ILE A 68 0.58 -19.81 -14.01
CA ILE A 68 1.40 -18.66 -13.58
C ILE A 68 1.46 -17.62 -14.70
N GLU A 69 1.66 -18.02 -15.95
CA GLU A 69 1.73 -17.09 -17.08
C GLU A 69 0.41 -16.32 -17.27
N ALA A 70 -0.75 -16.98 -17.10
CA ALA A 70 -2.05 -16.32 -17.11
C ALA A 70 -2.19 -15.30 -15.97
N GLN A 71 -1.82 -15.68 -14.74
CA GLN A 71 -1.87 -14.79 -13.58
C GLN A 71 -0.95 -13.56 -13.74
N VAL A 72 0.25 -13.77 -14.28
CA VAL A 72 1.18 -12.67 -14.58
C VAL A 72 0.59 -11.72 -15.61
N GLN A 73 -0.07 -12.24 -16.65
CA GLN A 73 -0.69 -11.42 -17.67
C GLN A 73 -1.88 -10.59 -17.15
N ASP A 74 -2.72 -11.20 -16.32
CA ASP A 74 -3.81 -10.51 -15.62
C ASP A 74 -3.27 -9.41 -14.71
N TYR A 75 -2.23 -9.71 -13.94
CA TYR A 75 -1.62 -8.74 -13.04
C TYR A 75 -0.98 -7.57 -13.79
N ARG A 76 -0.27 -7.83 -14.90
CA ARG A 76 0.26 -6.78 -15.79
C ARG A 76 -0.85 -5.86 -16.29
N THR A 77 -1.98 -6.43 -16.72
CA THR A 77 -3.13 -5.65 -17.19
C THR A 77 -3.68 -4.76 -16.08
N LYS A 78 -3.86 -5.30 -14.87
CA LYS A 78 -4.31 -4.54 -13.70
C LYS A 78 -3.38 -3.39 -13.36
N LEU A 79 -2.06 -3.62 -13.38
CA LEU A 79 -1.07 -2.58 -13.12
C LEU A 79 -1.13 -1.45 -14.15
N LEU A 80 -1.26 -1.79 -15.44
CA LEU A 80 -1.38 -0.79 -16.51
C LEU A 80 -2.63 0.06 -16.33
N VAL A 81 -3.79 -0.57 -16.11
CA VAL A 81 -5.05 0.13 -15.88
C VAL A 81 -4.97 1.03 -14.65
N ALA A 82 -4.42 0.54 -13.54
CA ALA A 82 -4.24 1.32 -12.33
C ALA A 82 -3.34 2.56 -12.55
N HIS A 83 -2.23 2.37 -13.26
CA HIS A 83 -1.29 3.46 -13.54
C HIS A 83 -1.91 4.51 -14.46
N LEU A 84 -2.56 4.08 -15.55
CA LEU A 84 -3.26 4.99 -16.46
C LEU A 84 -4.37 5.76 -15.73
N SER A 85 -5.17 5.06 -14.92
CA SER A 85 -6.25 5.68 -14.16
C SER A 85 -5.73 6.75 -13.19
N ARG A 86 -4.57 6.51 -12.56
CA ARG A 86 -3.90 7.50 -11.72
C ARG A 86 -3.46 8.72 -12.52
N VAL A 87 -2.78 8.51 -13.65
CA VAL A 87 -2.32 9.62 -14.53
C VAL A 87 -3.49 10.45 -15.02
N LEU A 88 -4.59 9.82 -15.46
CA LEU A 88 -5.78 10.53 -15.91
C LEU A 88 -6.42 11.34 -14.77
N ARG A 89 -6.52 10.78 -13.56
CA ARG A 89 -7.01 11.54 -12.39
C ARG A 89 -6.14 12.75 -12.07
N GLU A 90 -4.82 12.59 -12.07
CA GLU A 90 -3.87 13.68 -11.84
C GLU A 90 -3.98 14.77 -12.92
N GLN A 91 -4.09 14.36 -14.20
CA GLN A 91 -4.30 15.30 -15.30
C GLN A 91 -5.64 16.05 -15.18
N MET A 92 -6.73 15.35 -14.87
CA MET A 92 -8.04 15.97 -14.67
C MET A 92 -8.04 16.92 -13.47
N ALA A 93 -7.41 16.54 -12.36
CA ALA A 93 -7.29 17.41 -11.19
C ALA A 93 -6.51 18.70 -11.49
N ASN A 94 -5.49 18.61 -12.35
CA ASN A 94 -4.69 19.78 -12.73
C ASN A 94 -5.38 20.68 -13.78
N GLN A 95 -6.26 20.13 -14.62
CA GLN A 95 -6.94 20.86 -15.68
C GLN A 95 -8.33 21.39 -15.27
N TRP A 96 -9.00 20.68 -14.36
CA TRP A 96 -10.39 20.94 -14.01
C TRP A 96 -10.50 21.53 -12.61
N PHE A 97 -10.56 22.86 -12.54
CA PHE A 97 -10.92 23.55 -11.30
C PHE A 97 -12.43 23.45 -11.09
N VAL A 98 -12.86 22.82 -9.99
CA VAL A 98 -14.27 22.80 -9.58
C VAL A 98 -14.50 23.98 -8.63
N PRO A 99 -15.27 25.02 -9.02
CA PRO A 99 -15.49 26.17 -8.15
C PRO A 99 -16.42 25.80 -6.99
N ASP A 100 -16.24 26.46 -5.84
CA ASP A 100 -17.06 26.25 -4.63
C ASP A 100 -18.56 26.41 -4.88
N THR A 101 -18.93 27.29 -5.82
CA THR A 101 -20.35 27.49 -6.19
C THR A 101 -20.96 26.27 -6.88
N ALA A 102 -20.17 25.46 -7.59
CA ALA A 102 -20.63 24.21 -8.18
C ALA A 102 -20.75 23.11 -7.13
N LEU A 103 -19.80 23.02 -6.19
CA LEU A 103 -19.87 22.10 -5.05
C LEU A 103 -21.09 22.39 -4.17
N ARG A 104 -21.32 23.66 -3.86
CA ARG A 104 -22.47 24.09 -3.06
C ARG A 104 -23.80 23.75 -3.75
N ARG A 105 -23.93 24.02 -5.06
CA ARG A 105 -25.11 23.63 -5.84
C ARG A 105 -25.34 22.12 -5.84
N ALA A 106 -24.28 21.33 -5.98
CA ALA A 106 -24.38 19.86 -5.97
C ALA A 106 -24.80 19.33 -4.58
N TYR A 107 -24.24 19.90 -3.50
CA TYR A 107 -24.62 19.57 -2.13
C TYR A 107 -26.08 19.94 -1.83
N GLU A 108 -26.48 21.18 -2.14
CA GLU A 108 -27.85 21.66 -1.92
C GLU A 108 -28.89 20.83 -2.69
N ALA A 109 -28.55 20.33 -3.88
CA ALA A 109 -29.42 19.47 -4.68
C ALA A 109 -29.69 18.09 -4.05
N GLN A 110 -28.80 17.59 -3.19
CA GLN A 110 -28.88 16.24 -2.59
C GLN A 110 -28.54 16.23 -1.09
N ALA A 111 -28.83 17.31 -0.36
CA ALA A 111 -28.41 17.48 1.03
C ALA A 111 -28.85 16.33 1.96
N GLU A 112 -30.02 15.75 1.71
CA GLU A 112 -30.55 14.59 2.45
C GLU A 112 -29.67 13.35 2.35
N ALA A 113 -28.96 13.14 1.22
CA ALA A 113 -28.08 11.99 1.02
C ALA A 113 -26.80 12.07 1.87
N PHE A 114 -26.45 13.27 2.36
CA PHE A 114 -25.26 13.50 3.18
C PHE A 114 -25.57 13.55 4.68
N ARG A 115 -26.79 13.18 5.10
CA ARG A 115 -27.13 13.03 6.51
C ARG A 115 -26.50 11.76 7.09
N ALA A 116 -26.14 11.82 8.37
CA ALA A 116 -25.73 10.63 9.10
C ALA A 116 -26.87 9.59 9.09
N LEU A 117 -26.54 8.34 8.77
CA LEU A 117 -27.51 7.23 8.74
C LEU A 117 -28.19 7.01 10.11
N GLN A 118 -27.52 7.42 11.18
CA GLN A 118 -28.03 7.36 12.54
C GLN A 118 -27.59 8.60 13.32
N PRO A 119 -28.41 9.09 14.26
CA PRO A 119 -28.02 10.16 15.16
C PRO A 119 -26.84 9.73 16.03
N TYR A 120 -25.83 10.60 16.13
CA TYR A 120 -24.72 10.42 17.07
C TYR A 120 -25.08 11.08 18.39
N TYR A 121 -25.02 10.30 19.47
CA TYR A 121 -25.30 10.77 20.81
C TYR A 121 -24.01 10.78 21.64
N GLN A 122 -23.80 11.85 22.40
CA GLN A 122 -22.74 11.91 23.40
C GLN A 122 -23.33 11.54 24.76
N TYR A 123 -23.12 10.30 25.20
CA TYR A 123 -23.57 9.84 26.51
C TYR A 123 -22.49 10.06 27.58
N ARG A 124 -22.92 10.41 28.79
CA ARG A 124 -22.12 10.28 30.02
C ARG A 124 -22.64 9.07 30.78
N TRP A 125 -21.75 8.13 31.09
CA TRP A 125 -22.09 6.95 31.89
C TRP A 125 -21.18 6.88 33.11
N VAL A 126 -21.76 6.56 34.26
CA VAL A 126 -21.04 6.38 35.52
C VAL A 126 -21.52 5.09 36.16
N GLN A 127 -20.59 4.20 36.51
CA GLN A 127 -20.88 3.00 37.29
C GLN A 127 -20.81 3.34 38.77
N VAL A 128 -21.85 2.97 39.51
CA VAL A 128 -21.98 3.31 40.92
C VAL A 128 -22.25 2.04 41.73
N PRO A 129 -21.61 1.85 42.90
CA PRO A 129 -21.97 0.77 43.82
C PRO A 129 -23.46 0.80 44.16
N ALA A 130 -24.05 -0.37 44.45
CA ALA A 130 -25.47 -0.50 44.81
C ALA A 130 -25.81 0.06 46.22
N THR A 131 -25.07 1.05 46.69
CA THR A 131 -25.33 1.75 47.96
C THR A 131 -26.23 2.97 47.71
N PRO A 132 -27.19 3.26 48.61
CA PRO A 132 -28.09 4.41 48.46
C PRO A 132 -27.37 5.77 48.41
N GLN A 133 -26.25 5.90 49.14
CA GLN A 133 -25.46 7.13 49.22
C GLN A 133 -24.77 7.44 47.88
N ALA A 134 -24.08 6.46 47.30
CA ALA A 134 -23.35 6.64 46.05
C ALA A 134 -24.29 6.98 44.88
N ARG A 135 -25.50 6.39 44.85
CA ARG A 135 -26.54 6.75 43.87
C ARG A 135 -26.96 8.22 44.01
N THR A 136 -27.20 8.68 45.23
CA THR A 136 -27.69 10.04 45.51
C THR A 136 -26.65 11.11 45.15
N GLU A 137 -25.37 10.85 45.41
CA GLU A 137 -24.27 11.75 45.07
C GLU A 137 -24.13 11.90 43.55
N VAL A 138 -24.13 10.79 42.81
CA VAL A 138 -23.97 10.82 41.35
C VAL A 138 -25.13 11.53 40.67
N TYR A 139 -26.38 11.35 41.13
CA TYR A 139 -27.51 12.13 40.61
C TYR A 139 -27.36 13.63 40.88
N ARG A 140 -26.82 14.03 42.03
CA ARG A 140 -26.60 15.44 42.37
C ARG A 140 -25.53 16.09 41.47
N TYR A 141 -24.45 15.38 41.15
CA TYR A 141 -23.36 15.91 40.32
C TYR A 141 -23.65 15.85 38.81
N LEU A 142 -24.40 14.84 38.34
CA LEU A 142 -24.77 14.73 36.92
C LEU A 142 -25.94 15.64 36.53
N ALA A 143 -26.77 16.07 37.48
CA ALA A 143 -27.88 17.00 37.24
C ALA A 143 -27.47 18.49 37.29
N ALA A 144 -26.23 18.79 37.68
CA ALA A 144 -25.72 20.16 37.66
C ALA A 144 -25.46 20.59 36.20
N PRO A 145 -25.88 21.81 35.80
CA PRO A 145 -25.58 22.32 34.47
C PRO A 145 -24.07 22.45 34.25
N ASP A 146 -23.63 22.24 33.01
CA ASP A 146 -22.22 22.16 32.57
C ASP A 146 -21.35 23.40 32.88
N SER A 147 -21.88 24.43 33.54
CA SER A 147 -21.20 25.70 33.84
C SER A 147 -20.38 25.70 35.14
N VAL A 148 -20.08 24.53 35.72
CA VAL A 148 -19.30 24.42 36.99
C VAL A 148 -17.94 23.74 36.77
N TRP A 149 -17.52 23.52 35.52
CA TRP A 149 -16.19 23.03 35.17
C TRP A 149 -15.51 23.93 34.14
#